data_AF-A0AAU9EGV0-F1
#
_entry.id   AF-A0AAU9EGV0-F1
#
_cell.length_a   1.000
_cell.length_b   1.000
_cell.length_c   1.000
_cell.angle_alpha   90.00
_cell.angle_beta   90.00
_cell.angle_gamma   90.00
#
_symmetry.space_group_name_H-M   'P 1'
#
loop_
_entity.id
_entity.type
_entity.pdbx_description
1 polymer ?
#
loop_
_entity_poly.entity_id
_entity_poly.type
_entity_poly.pdbx_seq_one_letter_code
_entity_poly.pdbx_strand_id
1 'polypeptide(L)'
;MKRRRGKVWALGLSLALLFCAAAWAQDNAAPLGAPLRLAQADTVYHGNVRSKKFHRPGCRYYNCKNCTARFTSREQAIQAGYVPCKVCKP
;
A
#
# COMPACT_ATOMS: atom_id res chain seq x y z
N MET A 1 74.34 19.09 16.94
CA MET A 1 73.84 20.42 17.38
C MET A 1 72.68 20.86 16.49
N LYS A 2 71.66 21.45 17.13
CA LYS A 2 70.30 21.76 16.62
C LYS A 2 70.27 22.66 15.39
N ARG A 3 69.52 22.29 14.34
CA ARG A 3 68.86 23.23 13.40
C ARG A 3 67.50 22.65 12.98
N ARG A 4 66.44 23.03 13.72
CA ARG A 4 65.41 24.03 13.38
C ARG A 4 64.30 23.46 12.50
N ARG A 5 63.17 23.17 13.16
CA ARG A 5 61.85 22.96 12.55
C ARG A 5 61.48 24.21 11.75
N GLY A 6 61.29 24.06 10.45
CA GLY A 6 60.79 25.10 9.54
C GLY A 6 59.45 24.66 8.95
N LYS A 7 58.39 25.34 9.35
CA LYS A 7 57.10 25.33 8.64
C LYS A 7 57.36 25.91 7.25
N VAL A 8 57.15 25.11 6.21
CA VAL A 8 56.99 25.61 4.84
C VAL A 8 55.60 25.21 4.40
N TRP A 9 54.74 26.20 4.32
CA TRP A 9 53.40 26.11 3.77
C TRP A 9 53.52 25.84 2.28
N ALA A 10 53.56 24.56 1.91
CA ALA A 10 53.49 24.15 0.51
C ALA A 10 52.01 24.04 0.15
N LEU A 11 51.54 25.10 -0.51
CA LEU A 11 50.38 25.11 -1.38
C LEU A 11 50.34 23.81 -2.21
N GLY A 12 49.40 22.94 -1.87
CA GLY A 12 49.08 21.74 -2.63
C GLY A 12 47.57 21.72 -2.79
N LEU A 13 47.07 22.58 -3.67
CA LEU A 13 45.69 22.67 -4.14
C LEU A 13 45.39 21.39 -4.94
N SER A 14 45.38 20.25 -4.25
CA SER A 14 45.09 18.94 -4.83
C SER A 14 43.58 18.81 -4.89
N LEU A 15 43.08 19.16 -6.07
CA LEU A 15 41.74 18.97 -6.58
C LEU A 15 41.31 17.49 -6.47
N ALA A 16 41.01 17.01 -5.27
CA ALA A 16 40.35 15.73 -5.05
C ALA A 16 38.82 15.93 -4.97
N LEU A 17 38.27 16.67 -5.93
CA LEU A 17 36.84 16.69 -6.25
C LEU A 17 36.62 15.90 -7.55
N LEU A 18 37.03 14.63 -7.53
CA LEU A 18 36.82 13.67 -8.60
C LEU A 18 36.33 12.32 -8.03
N PHE A 19 35.39 12.38 -7.09
CA PHE A 19 34.44 11.27 -6.87
C PHE A 19 33.20 11.53 -7.72
N CYS A 20 33.40 11.50 -9.03
CA CYS A 20 32.31 11.42 -9.98
C CYS A 20 31.98 9.94 -10.20
N ALA A 21 30.76 9.57 -9.81
CA ALA A 21 29.97 8.47 -10.33
C ALA A 21 30.47 7.01 -10.10
N ALA A 22 29.94 6.39 -9.04
CA ALA A 22 29.51 4.99 -9.09
C ALA A 22 28.34 4.83 -8.09
N ALA A 23 27.12 5.03 -8.58
CA ALA A 23 26.20 3.93 -8.82
C ALA A 23 25.57 3.36 -7.52
N TRP A 24 24.80 4.19 -6.83
CA TRP A 24 23.60 3.70 -6.16
C TRP A 24 22.43 3.97 -7.11
N ALA A 25 22.39 3.24 -8.22
CA ALA A 25 21.12 2.98 -8.85
C ALA A 25 20.35 2.16 -7.82
N GLN A 26 19.51 2.81 -7.03
CA GLN A 26 18.45 2.12 -6.34
C GLN A 26 17.54 1.62 -7.44
N ASP A 27 17.71 0.34 -7.80
CA ASP A 27 16.79 -0.41 -8.62
C ASP A 27 15.47 -0.53 -7.84
N ASN A 28 14.73 0.58 -7.77
CA ASN A 28 13.31 0.58 -7.52
C ASN A 28 12.63 0.11 -8.81
N ALA A 29 13.01 -1.09 -9.27
CA ALA A 29 12.17 -1.84 -10.17
C ALA A 29 10.89 -2.14 -9.39
N ALA A 30 9.85 -1.35 -9.65
CA ALA A 30 8.50 -1.71 -9.28
C ALA A 30 8.29 -3.18 -9.71
N PRO A 31 7.75 -4.05 -8.84
CA PRO A 31 7.66 -5.46 -9.16
C PRO A 31 6.81 -5.64 -10.43
N LEU A 32 7.47 -6.08 -11.51
CA LEU A 32 6.83 -6.62 -12.71
C LEU A 32 6.13 -7.92 -12.29
N GLY A 33 4.95 -7.77 -11.69
CA GLY A 33 4.24 -8.86 -11.02
C GLY A 33 3.09 -8.41 -10.14
N ALA A 34 2.84 -7.11 -9.96
CA ALA A 34 1.54 -6.68 -9.45
C ALA A 34 0.48 -7.19 -10.42
N PRO A 35 -0.50 -8.01 -9.98
CA PRO A 35 -1.58 -8.41 -10.87
C PRO A 35 -2.20 -7.13 -11.41
N LEU A 36 -2.45 -7.09 -12.72
CA LEU A 36 -3.37 -6.13 -13.30
C LEU A 36 -4.63 -6.20 -12.42
N ARG A 37 -4.80 -5.21 -11.54
CA ARG A 37 -6.09 -4.94 -10.91
C ARG A 37 -6.97 -4.48 -12.06
N LEU A 38 -7.47 -5.44 -12.85
CA LEU A 38 -8.70 -5.32 -13.62
C LEU A 38 -9.61 -4.57 -12.69
N ALA A 39 -9.88 -3.29 -13.00
CA ALA A 39 -10.52 -2.33 -12.11
C ALA A 39 -11.53 -3.06 -11.25
N GLN A 40 -11.12 -3.42 -10.03
CA GLN A 40 -11.88 -4.35 -9.21
C GLN A 40 -13.01 -3.47 -8.75
N ALA A 41 -14.13 -3.49 -9.47
CA ALA A 41 -15.27 -2.66 -9.15
C ALA A 41 -15.54 -2.90 -7.66
N ASP A 42 -15.35 -1.85 -6.85
CA ASP A 42 -15.37 -1.95 -5.40
C ASP A 42 -16.70 -2.59 -5.03
N THR A 43 -16.64 -3.88 -4.71
CA THR A 43 -17.85 -4.68 -4.51
C THR A 43 -18.35 -4.32 -3.14
N VAL A 44 -19.27 -3.35 -3.10
CA VAL A 44 -19.88 -2.93 -1.84
C VAL A 44 -20.91 -4.00 -1.45
N TYR A 45 -20.76 -4.55 -0.25
CA TYR A 45 -21.76 -5.42 0.35
C TYR A 45 -22.72 -4.57 1.18
N HIS A 46 -24.01 -4.87 1.09
CA HIS A 46 -25.03 -4.23 1.93
C HIS A 46 -25.43 -5.14 3.10
N GLY A 47 -25.36 -4.63 4.31
CA GLY A 47 -25.72 -5.32 5.55
C GLY A 47 -27.04 -4.81 6.12
N ASN A 48 -27.96 -5.73 6.42
CA ASN A 48 -29.18 -5.47 7.16
C ASN A 48 -28.87 -5.26 8.64
N VAL A 49 -29.01 -4.04 9.15
CA VAL A 49 -28.62 -3.69 10.53
C VAL A 49 -29.42 -4.42 11.61
N ARG A 50 -30.64 -4.88 11.30
CA ARG A 50 -31.53 -5.59 12.23
C ARG A 50 -31.22 -7.09 12.29
N SER A 51 -31.14 -7.74 11.13
CA SER A 51 -30.92 -9.20 11.06
C SER A 51 -29.44 -9.60 11.03
N LYS A 52 -28.55 -8.62 10.89
CA LYS A 52 -27.10 -8.81 10.70
C LYS A 52 -26.75 -9.66 9.48
N LYS A 53 -27.63 -9.81 8.49
CA LYS A 53 -27.30 -10.48 7.22
C LYS A 53 -26.71 -9.50 6.22
N PHE A 54 -25.69 -9.91 5.45
CA PHE A 54 -25.15 -9.09 4.37
C PHE A 54 -25.26 -9.75 3.00
N HIS A 55 -25.26 -8.92 1.96
CA HIS A 55 -25.55 -9.28 0.58
C HIS A 55 -24.53 -8.66 -0.37
N ARG A 56 -24.08 -9.42 -1.37
CA ARG A 56 -23.33 -8.88 -2.53
C ARG A 56 -24.27 -8.22 -3.55
N PRO A 57 -23.75 -7.32 -4.42
CA PRO A 57 -24.49 -6.78 -5.55
C PRO A 57 -25.12 -7.90 -6.39
N GLY A 58 -26.34 -7.68 -6.89
CA GLY A 58 -27.11 -8.69 -7.64
C GLY A 58 -27.92 -9.66 -6.77
N CYS A 59 -27.83 -9.61 -5.44
CA CYS A 59 -28.79 -10.31 -4.58
C CYS A 59 -30.16 -9.63 -4.63
N ARG A 60 -31.25 -10.40 -4.71
CA ARG A 60 -32.62 -9.86 -4.62
C ARG A 60 -32.92 -9.05 -3.34
N TYR A 61 -32.15 -9.29 -2.27
CA TYR A 61 -32.28 -8.61 -0.98
C TYR A 61 -31.24 -7.50 -0.76
N TYR A 62 -30.43 -7.19 -1.76
CA TYR A 62 -29.32 -6.25 -1.65
C TYR A 62 -29.76 -4.84 -1.20
N ASN A 63 -30.88 -4.34 -1.71
CA ASN A 63 -31.42 -3.02 -1.39
C ASN A 63 -32.60 -3.07 -0.39
N CYS A 64 -32.58 -4.00 0.56
CA CYS A 64 -33.65 -4.08 1.54
C CYS A 64 -33.74 -2.80 2.40
N LYS A 65 -34.92 -2.48 2.94
CA LYS A 65 -35.15 -1.26 3.74
C LYS A 65 -34.15 -1.04 4.88
N ASN A 66 -33.69 -2.13 5.52
CA ASN A 66 -32.75 -2.07 6.63
C ASN A 66 -31.29 -2.33 6.21
N CYS A 67 -31.02 -2.49 4.92
CA CYS A 67 -29.71 -2.80 4.34
C CYS A 67 -28.87 -1.53 4.18
N THR A 68 -28.61 -0.85 5.30
CA THR A 68 -27.94 0.46 5.34
C THR A 68 -26.46 0.37 5.71
N ALA A 69 -26.01 -0.73 6.31
CA ALA A 69 -24.58 -0.95 6.53
C ALA A 69 -23.88 -1.27 5.19
N ARG A 70 -22.67 -0.77 5.01
CA ARG A 70 -21.86 -0.96 3.79
C ARG A 70 -20.51 -1.55 4.16
N PHE A 71 -20.08 -2.57 3.44
CA PHE A 71 -18.76 -3.18 3.60
C PHE A 71 -18.04 -3.28 2.27
N THR A 72 -16.74 -3.11 2.26
CA THR A 72 -15.89 -3.22 1.07
C THR A 72 -15.33 -4.63 0.88
N SER A 73 -15.42 -5.47 1.91
CA SER A 73 -15.06 -6.89 1.84
C SER A 73 -16.00 -7.76 2.66
N ARG A 74 -16.01 -9.05 2.32
CA ARG A 74 -16.72 -10.09 3.04
C ARG A 74 -16.20 -10.21 4.48
N GLU A 75 -14.88 -10.15 4.62
CA GLU A 75 -14.18 -10.28 5.89
C GLU A 75 -14.53 -9.12 6.82
N GLN A 76 -14.60 -7.89 6.28
CA GLN A 76 -15.02 -6.71 7.05
C GLN A 76 -16.45 -6.87 7.58
N ALA A 77 -17.37 -7.40 6.76
CA ALA A 77 -18.74 -7.66 7.20
C ALA A 77 -18.78 -8.70 8.33
N ILE A 78 -18.01 -9.78 8.20
CA ILE A 78 -17.92 -10.85 9.21
C ILE A 78 -17.31 -10.32 10.52
N GLN A 79 -16.22 -9.55 10.44
CA GLN A 79 -15.60 -8.91 11.60
C GLN A 79 -16.54 -7.92 12.30
N ALA A 80 -17.41 -7.25 11.54
CA ALA A 80 -18.47 -6.40 12.07
C ALA A 80 -19.66 -7.17 12.67
N GLY A 81 -19.61 -8.51 12.71
CA GLY A 81 -20.64 -9.38 13.29
C GLY A 81 -21.79 -9.70 12.35
N TYR A 82 -21.62 -9.53 11.04
CA TYR A 82 -22.64 -9.87 10.04
C TYR A 82 -22.44 -11.28 9.47
N VAL A 83 -23.54 -11.93 9.10
CA VAL A 83 -23.60 -13.29 8.58
C VAL A 83 -23.90 -13.27 7.08
N PRO A 84 -23.21 -14.07 6.26
CA PRO A 84 -23.44 -14.10 4.82
C PRO A 84 -24.85 -14.60 4.49
N CYS A 85 -25.50 -13.95 3.52
CA CYS A 85 -26.80 -14.41 3.04
C CYS A 85 -26.69 -15.78 2.37
N LYS A 86 -27.50 -16.75 2.82
CA LYS A 86 -27.55 -18.10 2.24
C LYS A 86 -28.00 -18.15 0.78
N VAL A 87 -28.65 -17.11 0.28
CA VAL A 87 -29.16 -17.03 -1.11
C VAL A 87 -28.07 -16.59 -2.07
N CYS A 88 -27.42 -15.45 -1.81
CA CYS A 88 -26.36 -14.96 -2.69
C CYS A 88 -24.96 -15.48 -2.35
N LYS A 89 -24.77 -16.15 -1.21
CA LYS A 89 -23.51 -16.75 -0.75
C LYS A 89 -22.29 -15.84 -1.04
N PRO A 90 -22.30 -14.63 -0.47
CA PRO A 90 -21.21 -13.68 -0.64
C PRO A 90 -19.92 -14.17 0.00
#